data_AF-A0A9E5WZF4-F1
#
_entry.id   AF-A0A9E5WZF4-F1
#
_cell.length_a   1.000
_cell.length_b   1.000
_cell.length_c   1.000
_cell.angle_alpha   90.00
_cell.angle_beta   90.00
_cell.angle_gamma   90.00
#
_symmetry.space_group_name_H-M   'P 1'
#
loop_
_entity.id
_entity.type
_entity.pdbx_description
1 polymer ?
#
loop_
_entity_poly.entity_id
_entity_poly.type
_entity_poly.pdbx_seq_one_letter_code
_entity_poly.pdbx_strand_id
1 'polypeptide(L)'
;MKQNWKSIIAALAVSSVVNLGGVIFFFKPIAEADTISGPLLHPAAGLFVYVVLSVMLFDWIARQIRNAYKAAFIIIVSQSILVNVDFVFRGERGLMTAGASTVLLVATWFSVAYAYSLFAHYKEH
;
A
#
# COMPACT_ATOMS: atom_id res chain seq x y z
N MET A 1 12.98 17.28 -15.70
CA MET A 1 11.60 16.98 -16.13
C MET A 1 10.74 18.20 -15.82
N LYS A 2 10.04 18.80 -16.81
CA LYS A 2 9.07 19.87 -16.52
C LYS A 2 7.78 19.21 -15.99
N GLN A 3 7.26 19.72 -14.88
CA GLN A 3 6.01 19.24 -14.27
C GLN A 3 4.83 19.51 -15.23
N ASN A 4 4.17 18.45 -15.72
CA ASN A 4 3.03 18.59 -16.62
C ASN A 4 1.73 18.73 -15.81
N TRP A 5 1.40 19.96 -15.38
CA TRP A 5 0.20 20.25 -14.58
C TRP A 5 -1.10 19.73 -15.21
N LYS A 6 -1.19 19.71 -16.55
CA LYS A 6 -2.33 19.11 -17.27
C LYS A 6 -2.53 17.63 -16.93
N SER A 7 -1.46 16.85 -16.83
CA SER A 7 -1.52 15.43 -16.47
C SER A 7 -1.99 15.23 -15.03
N ILE A 8 -1.59 16.11 -14.12
CA ILE A 8 -2.01 16.06 -12.71
C ILE A 8 -3.49 16.37 -12.58
N ILE A 9 -3.96 17.44 -13.24
CA ILE A 9 -5.37 17.82 -13.22
C ILE A 9 -6.23 16.71 -13.82
N ALA A 10 -5.80 16.10 -14.93
CA ALA A 10 -6.51 14.96 -15.52
C ALA A 10 -6.57 13.76 -14.56
N ALA A 11 -5.45 13.42 -13.91
CA ALA A 11 -5.41 12.33 -12.93
C ALA A 11 -6.33 12.60 -11.72
N LEU A 12 -6.35 13.84 -11.22
CA LEU A 12 -7.25 14.24 -10.12
C LEU A 12 -8.72 14.09 -10.51
N ALA A 13 -9.09 14.58 -11.70
CA ALA A 13 -10.46 14.50 -12.20
C ALA A 13 -10.91 13.04 -12.34
N VAL A 14 -10.11 12.21 -13.03
CA VAL A 14 -10.43 10.79 -13.23
C VAL A 14 -10.49 10.05 -11.90
N SER A 15 -9.50 10.24 -11.02
CA SER A 15 -9.47 9.59 -9.70
C SER A 15 -10.70 9.96 -8.87
N SER A 16 -11.14 11.22 -8.91
CA SER A 16 -12.32 11.68 -8.17
C SER A 16 -13.60 11.04 -8.68
N VAL A 17 -13.80 11.02 -10.00
CA VAL A 17 -14.98 10.43 -10.64
C VAL A 17 -15.04 8.92 -10.38
N VAL A 18 -13.92 8.22 -10.59
CA VAL A 18 -13.85 6.77 -10.40
C VAL A 18 -14.04 6.39 -8.95
N ASN A 19 -13.42 7.10 -7.99
CA ASN A 19 -13.61 6.79 -6.57
C ASN A 19 -15.03 7.09 -6.11
N LEU A 20 -15.58 8.27 -6.43
CA LEU A 20 -16.94 8.62 -6.01
C LEU A 20 -17.98 7.66 -6.61
N GLY A 21 -17.91 7.43 -7.92
CA GLY A 21 -18.82 6.53 -8.62
C GLY A 21 -18.67 5.09 -8.15
N GLY A 22 -17.43 4.60 -8.03
CA GLY A 22 -17.12 3.27 -7.53
C GLY A 22 -17.61 3.07 -6.10
N VAL A 23 -17.47 4.04 -5.21
CA VAL A 23 -17.98 3.95 -3.83
C VAL A 23 -19.49 3.90 -3.80
N ILE A 24 -20.18 4.84 -4.46
CA ILE A 24 -21.63 4.99 -4.37
C ILE A 24 -22.36 3.83 -5.05
N PHE A 25 -21.94 3.46 -6.26
CA PHE A 25 -22.71 2.55 -7.11
C PHE A 25 -22.23 1.09 -7.08
N PHE A 26 -21.00 0.84 -6.63
CA PHE A 26 -20.41 -0.51 -6.63
C PHE A 26 -20.06 -0.99 -5.23
N PHE A 27 -19.16 -0.30 -4.53
CA PHE A 27 -18.63 -0.76 -3.25
C PHE A 27 -19.66 -0.73 -2.12
N LYS A 28 -20.37 0.39 -1.91
CA LYS A 28 -21.30 0.55 -0.80
C LYS A 28 -22.46 -0.49 -0.83
N PRO A 29 -23.14 -0.73 -1.97
CA PRO A 29 -24.16 -1.77 -2.04
C PRO A 29 -23.63 -3.17 -1.74
N ILE A 30 -22.41 -3.50 -2.18
CA ILE A 30 -21.77 -4.79 -1.86
C ILE A 30 -21.46 -4.88 -0.37
N ALA A 31 -20.84 -3.84 0.21
CA ALA A 31 -20.46 -3.82 1.62
C ALA A 31 -21.68 -3.92 2.57
N GLU A 32 -22.83 -3.36 2.20
CA GLU A 32 -24.08 -3.48 2.97
C GLU A 32 -24.67 -4.90 2.89
N ALA A 33 -24.42 -5.62 1.79
CA ALA A 33 -24.87 -7.00 1.60
C ALA A 33 -23.85 -8.05 2.12
N ASP A 34 -22.60 -7.66 2.35
CA ASP A 34 -21.52 -8.53 2.77
C ASP A 34 -21.48 -8.67 4.30
N THR A 35 -21.93 -9.80 4.81
CA THR A 35 -21.83 -10.11 6.24
C THR A 35 -20.41 -10.52 6.58
N ILE A 36 -19.79 -9.85 7.56
CA ILE A 36 -18.44 -10.17 8.05
C ILE A 36 -18.40 -11.64 8.49
N SER A 37 -17.83 -12.47 7.62
CA SER A 37 -17.50 -13.85 7.94
C SER A 37 -16.30 -13.83 8.87
N GLY A 38 -16.21 -14.81 9.78
CA GLY A 38 -14.99 -14.99 10.58
C GLY A 38 -13.74 -15.13 9.69
N PRO A 39 -12.53 -15.08 10.26
CA PRO A 39 -11.28 -15.14 9.50
C PRO A 39 -11.29 -16.30 8.49
N LEU A 40 -11.07 -15.98 7.20
CA LEU A 40 -11.06 -16.97 6.12
C LEU A 40 -10.00 -18.06 6.33
N LEU A 41 -8.92 -17.72 7.05
CA LEU A 41 -7.82 -18.61 7.37
C LEU A 41 -7.51 -18.54 8.85
N HIS A 42 -6.94 -19.63 9.38
CA HIS A 42 -6.28 -19.62 10.68
C HIS A 42 -5.22 -18.49 10.73
N PRO A 43 -5.08 -17.74 11.84
CA PRO A 43 -4.21 -16.55 11.91
C PRO A 43 -2.78 -16.75 11.40
N ALA A 44 -2.17 -17.90 11.72
CA ALA A 44 -0.82 -18.23 11.25
C ALA A 44 -0.74 -18.38 9.72
N ALA A 45 -1.75 -19.02 9.11
CA ALA A 45 -1.80 -19.18 7.66
C ALA A 45 -2.08 -17.83 6.97
N GLY A 46 -2.96 -17.01 7.54
CA GLY A 46 -3.21 -15.64 7.06
C GLY A 46 -1.94 -14.78 7.07
N LEU A 47 -1.17 -14.83 8.16
CA LEU A 47 0.11 -14.12 8.27
C LEU A 47 1.12 -14.60 7.21
N PHE A 48 1.25 -15.92 7.03
CA PHE A 48 2.16 -16.49 6.04
C PHE A 48 1.83 -16.01 4.62
N VAL A 49 0.56 -16.12 4.22
CA VAL A 49 0.09 -15.66 2.91
C VAL A 49 0.35 -14.16 2.73
N TYR A 50 0.02 -13.36 3.74
CA TYR A 50 0.28 -11.92 3.72
C TYR A 50 1.76 -11.59 3.52
N VAL A 51 2.66 -12.23 4.27
CA VAL A 51 4.11 -11.99 4.18
C VAL A 51 4.63 -12.37 2.80
N VAL A 52 4.24 -13.53 2.26
CA VAL A 52 4.67 -13.98 0.92
C VAL A 52 4.24 -12.97 -0.15
N LEU A 53 2.97 -12.59 -0.18
CA LEU A 53 2.46 -11.63 -1.16
C LEU A 53 3.16 -10.26 -1.03
N SER A 54 3.36 -9.81 0.21
CA SER A 54 4.03 -8.53 0.50
C SER A 54 5.48 -8.52 0.03
N VAL A 55 6.23 -9.60 0.27
CA VAL A 55 7.63 -9.72 -0.18
C VAL A 55 7.72 -9.86 -1.70
N MET A 56 6.79 -10.59 -2.34
CA MET A 56 6.73 -10.67 -3.81
C MET A 56 6.46 -9.31 -4.46
N LEU A 57 5.55 -8.51 -3.88
CA LEU A 57 5.30 -7.14 -4.31
C LEU A 57 6.56 -6.28 -4.17
N PHE A 58 7.23 -6.37 -3.02
CA PHE A 58 8.47 -5.65 -2.76
C PHE A 58 9.56 -6.00 -3.77
N ASP A 59 9.80 -7.30 -3.98
CA ASP A 59 10.77 -7.82 -4.93
C ASP A 59 10.48 -7.30 -6.34
N TRP A 60 9.23 -7.35 -6.78
CA TRP A 60 8.83 -6.82 -8.08
C TRP A 60 9.18 -5.33 -8.21
N ILE A 61 8.81 -4.49 -7.24
CA ILE A 61 9.13 -3.05 -7.25
C ILE A 61 10.65 -2.82 -7.22
N ALA A 62 11.36 -3.56 -6.37
CA ALA A 62 12.81 -3.46 -6.21
C ALA A 62 13.56 -3.79 -7.50
N ARG A 63 13.09 -4.78 -8.28
CA ARG A 63 13.64 -5.11 -9.60
C ARG A 63 13.37 -4.03 -10.64
N GLN A 64 12.16 -3.46 -10.67
CA GLN A 64 11.81 -2.40 -11.63
C GLN A 64 12.65 -1.13 -11.41
N ILE A 65 12.88 -0.78 -10.16
CA ILE A 65 13.61 0.45 -9.77
C ILE A 65 15.11 0.19 -9.62
N ARG A 66 15.51 -1.09 -9.59
CA ARG A 66 16.87 -1.57 -9.29
C ARG A 66 17.41 -1.00 -7.98
N ASN A 67 16.54 -0.82 -6.98
CA ASN A 67 16.92 -0.27 -5.68
C ASN A 67 15.93 -0.69 -4.60
N ALA A 68 16.41 -1.50 -3.64
CA ALA A 68 15.62 -2.05 -2.55
C ALA A 68 15.09 -0.96 -1.59
N TYR A 69 15.91 0.05 -1.27
CA TYR A 69 15.50 1.12 -0.36
C TYR A 69 14.47 2.06 -0.97
N LYS A 70 14.60 2.39 -2.27
CA LYS A 70 13.57 3.17 -2.98
C LYS A 70 12.26 2.39 -3.06
N ALA A 71 12.31 1.08 -3.28
CA ALA A 71 11.12 0.23 -3.26
C ALA A 71 10.43 0.24 -1.88
N ALA A 72 11.18 0.09 -0.79
CA ALA A 72 10.65 0.20 0.57
C ALA A 72 9.96 1.55 0.79
N PHE A 73 10.62 2.64 0.40
CA PHE A 73 10.08 3.98 0.57
C PHE A 73 8.77 4.18 -0.19
N ILE A 74 8.67 3.69 -1.42
CA ILE A 74 7.43 3.75 -2.21
C ILE A 74 6.31 3.01 -1.49
N ILE A 75 6.55 1.80 -1.00
CA ILE A 75 5.52 1.04 -0.27
C ILE A 75 5.10 1.76 1.00
N ILE A 76 6.04 2.29 1.79
CA ILE A 76 5.75 3.04 3.02
C ILE A 76 4.84 4.23 2.71
N VAL A 77 5.21 5.05 1.71
CA VAL A 77 4.45 6.24 1.33
C VAL A 77 3.07 5.86 0.79
N SER A 78 2.98 4.85 -0.07
CA SER A 78 1.72 4.35 -0.60
C SER A 78 0.77 3.87 0.50
N GLN A 79 1.25 3.04 1.44
CA GLN A 79 0.42 2.54 2.55
C GLN A 79 0.01 3.67 3.51
N SER A 80 0.91 4.63 3.75
CA SER A 80 0.60 5.78 4.60
C SER A 80 -0.51 6.65 4.02
N ILE A 81 -0.46 6.95 2.72
CA ILE A 81 -1.45 7.82 2.07
C ILE A 81 -2.76 7.06 1.81
N LEU A 82 -2.69 5.87 1.21
CA LEU A 82 -3.86 5.18 0.70
C LEU A 82 -4.65 4.44 1.78
N VAL A 83 -4.03 4.11 2.91
CA VAL A 83 -4.68 3.36 3.98
C VAL A 83 -4.74 4.17 5.25
N ASN A 84 -3.59 4.62 5.78
CA ASN A 84 -3.59 5.31 7.07
C ASN A 84 -4.31 6.66 7.00
N VAL A 85 -4.02 7.48 6.00
CA VAL A 85 -4.65 8.80 5.84
C VAL A 85 -6.12 8.65 5.44
N ASP A 86 -6.43 7.81 4.44
CA ASP A 86 -7.82 7.58 3.99
C ASP A 86 -8.72 7.08 5.14
N PHE A 87 -8.30 6.06 5.89
CA PHE A 87 -9.11 5.50 6.97
C PHE A 87 -9.27 6.45 8.15
N VAL A 88 -8.26 7.27 8.44
CA VAL A 88 -8.38 8.33 9.46
C VAL A 88 -9.42 9.37 9.02
N PHE A 89 -9.37 9.82 7.76
CA PHE A 89 -10.35 10.79 7.26
C PHE A 89 -11.77 10.23 7.13
N ARG A 90 -11.91 8.92 6.91
CA ARG A 90 -13.21 8.22 6.94
C ARG A 90 -13.72 7.93 8.34
N GLY A 91 -12.91 8.15 9.38
CA GLY A 91 -13.27 7.84 10.77
C GLY A 91 -13.19 6.34 11.11
N GLU A 92 -12.62 5.52 10.23
CA GLU A 92 -12.47 4.07 10.40
C GLU A 92 -11.22 3.71 11.23
N ARG A 93 -10.28 4.65 11.41
CA ARG A 93 -9.04 4.45 12.16
C ARG A 93 -8.70 5.68 13.01
N GLY A 94 -8.32 5.45 14.26
CA GLY A 94 -7.83 6.51 15.14
C GLY A 94 -6.44 7.04 14.73
N LEU A 95 -6.19 8.33 14.96
CA LEU A 95 -4.93 8.99 14.60
C LEU A 95 -3.71 8.34 15.26
N MET A 96 -3.81 7.96 16.53
CA MET A 96 -2.73 7.27 17.25
C MET A 96 -2.43 5.89 16.65
N THR A 97 -3.46 5.14 16.30
CA THR A 97 -3.33 3.83 15.64
C THR A 97 -2.69 3.97 14.26
N ALA A 98 -3.08 4.99 13.49
CA ALA A 98 -2.46 5.28 12.21
C ALA A 98 -0.98 5.67 12.35
N GLY A 99 -0.64 6.51 13.34
CA GLY A 99 0.75 6.86 13.64
C GLY A 99 1.60 5.65 14.02
N ALA A 100 1.11 4.80 14.92
CA ALA A 100 1.78 3.56 15.30
C ALA A 100 1.95 2.60 14.11
N SER A 101 0.93 2.48 13.25
CA SER A 101 1.00 1.70 12.01
C SER A 101 2.09 2.22 11.07
N THR A 102 2.20 3.54 10.88
CA THR A 102 3.24 4.15 10.04
C THR A 102 4.64 3.84 10.57
N VAL A 103 4.87 3.92 11.88
CA VAL A 103 6.17 3.57 12.50
C VAL A 103 6.52 2.11 12.25
N LEU A 104 5.55 1.21 12.44
CA LEU A 104 5.75 -0.22 12.20
C LEU A 104 6.04 -0.52 10.72
N LEU A 105 5.36 0.15 9.79
CA LEU A 105 5.62 0.03 8.36
C LEU A 105 7.04 0.46 8.00
N VAL A 106 7.49 1.61 8.54
CA VAL A 106 8.84 2.11 8.35
C VAL A 106 9.86 1.08 8.81
N ALA A 107 9.74 0.60 10.05
CA ALA A 107 10.64 -0.41 10.60
C ALA A 107 10.67 -1.68 9.74
N THR A 108 9.49 -2.20 9.39
CA THR A 108 9.35 -3.44 8.60
C THR A 108 10.03 -3.33 7.25
N TRP A 109 9.69 -2.30 6.47
CA TRP A 109 10.14 -2.21 5.08
C TRP A 109 11.61 -1.81 4.97
N PHE A 110 12.15 -1.02 5.90
CA PHE A 110 13.59 -0.80 5.96
C PHE A 110 14.36 -2.06 6.34
N SER A 111 13.87 -2.85 7.30
CA SER A 111 14.49 -4.15 7.64
C SER A 111 14.46 -5.11 6.45
N VAL A 112 13.35 -5.19 5.71
CA VAL A 112 13.25 -6.00 4.49
C VAL A 112 14.22 -5.51 3.43
N ALA A 113 14.29 -4.20 3.16
CA ALA A 113 15.22 -3.65 2.18
C ALA A 113 16.69 -3.91 2.53
N TYR A 114 17.03 -3.76 3.81
CA TYR A 114 18.37 -4.09 4.32
C TYR A 114 18.70 -5.56 4.04
N ALA A 115 17.87 -6.49 4.52
CA ALA A 115 18.07 -7.92 4.33
C ALA A 115 18.14 -8.31 2.83
N TYR A 116 17.27 -7.73 2.01
CA TYR A 116 17.23 -7.96 0.57
C TYR A 116 18.49 -7.43 -0.13
N SER A 117 18.98 -6.26 0.28
CA SER A 117 20.17 -5.63 -0.31
C SER A 117 21.47 -6.41 -0.08
N LEU A 118 21.53 -7.25 0.96
CA LEU A 118 22.69 -8.12 1.22
C LEU A 118 22.95 -9.12 0.08
N PHE A 119 21.90 -9.50 -0.65
CA PHE A 119 21.98 -10.50 -1.72
C PHE A 119 21.66 -9.94 -3.12
N ALA A 120 21.06 -8.75 -3.18
CA ALA A 120 20.67 -8.13 -4.44
C ALA A 120 21.89 -7.48 -5.14
N HIS A 121 22.52 -8.20 -6.06
CA HIS A 121 23.47 -7.61 -7.01
C HIS A 121 22.72 -6.95 -8.17
N TYR A 122 22.45 -5.65 -8.07
CA TYR A 122 22.00 -4.85 -9.21
C TYR A 122 23.21 -4.58 -10.12
N LYS A 123 23.30 -5.28 -11.26
CA LYS A 123 24.28 -4.93 -12.32
C LYS A 123 23.84 -3.62 -12.98
N GLU A 124 24.67 -2.60 -12.86
CA GLU A 124 24.55 -1.37 -13.64
C GLU A 124 24.87 -1.67 -15.11
N HIS A 125 24.03 -1.19 -16.03
CA HIS A 125 24.27 -1.16 -17.47
C HIS A 125 24.11 0.28 -17.93
#